data_AF-A0A6P6N0Y5-F1
#
_entry.id   AF-A0A6P6N0Y5-F1
#
_cell.length_a   1.000
_cell.length_b   1.000
_cell.length_c   1.000
_cell.angle_alpha   90.00
_cell.angle_beta   90.00
_cell.angle_gamma   90.00
#
_symmetry.space_group_name_H-M   'P 1'
#
loop_
_entity.id
_entity.type
_entity.pdbx_description
1 polymer ?
#
loop_
_entity_poly.entity_id
_entity_poly.type
_entity_poly.pdbx_seq_one_letter_code
_entity_poly.pdbx_strand_id
1 'polypeptide(L)'
;MDLFSIPPRVCWWRIVFLLSIFQDYMSSMLDCPPTCRCSTTNIFCNESYQGNFFPLLALQDTVNDGNTTNSLPDLFENISSIHIENWSGLQTLRDVDMELYTGIQRLNIVNCNLRTIQSRAFAKNPYLRYINLSGNPLTTLSWQLFQNLQLFELKLEGVVFNCSCNIRWIQLWQQRGEAGLHNQHLFCNNGVFKIPLQRMNISHCDLPEISVSHSNLTVMEGDRVTITCNGSGVPVPEVDWTVGGLHSINTHQSNQYPPNVHSINLTLVNISRDDNSFMLTCIAENIVGMTNASIQLSVQCKCSFSCSLSLECLYIEPQCL
;
A
#
# COMPACT_ATOMS: atom_id res chain seq x y z
N MET A 1 -60.91 55.54 30.81
CA MET A 1 -61.70 55.11 29.65
C MET A 1 -60.75 55.08 28.47
N ASP A 2 -60.42 53.86 28.07
CA ASP A 2 -60.08 53.36 26.72
C ASP A 2 -58.97 54.05 25.92
N LEU A 3 -57.83 53.40 25.68
CA LEU A 3 -57.54 52.25 24.77
C LEU A 3 -57.56 52.60 23.26
N PHE A 4 -56.36 52.47 22.67
CA PHE A 4 -56.00 51.98 21.31
C PHE A 4 -56.65 52.66 20.08
N SER A 5 -55.89 53.01 19.02
CA SER A 5 -55.31 52.05 18.07
C SER A 5 -54.35 52.76 17.07
N ILE A 6 -53.19 52.16 16.77
CA ILE A 6 -52.32 52.51 15.62
C ILE A 6 -52.07 51.22 14.81
N PRO A 7 -52.19 51.21 13.46
CA PRO A 7 -51.87 50.05 12.63
C PRO A 7 -50.40 50.06 12.14
N PRO A 8 -49.89 48.92 11.63
CA PRO A 8 -48.46 48.63 11.58
C PRO A 8 -47.81 48.98 10.24
N ARG A 9 -46.58 49.49 10.27
CA ARG A 9 -45.65 49.43 9.13
C ARG A 9 -44.61 48.35 9.39
N VAL A 10 -44.79 47.22 8.72
CA VAL A 10 -43.78 46.19 8.51
C VAL A 10 -42.70 46.78 7.59
N CYS A 11 -41.44 46.81 8.03
CA CYS A 11 -40.29 47.13 7.20
C CYS A 11 -39.04 46.34 7.64
N TRP A 12 -38.94 45.11 7.10
CA TRP A 12 -37.79 44.63 6.31
C TRP A 12 -36.41 44.48 6.96
N TRP A 13 -36.25 44.70 8.26
CA TRP A 13 -34.93 44.50 8.92
C TRP A 13 -34.74 43.12 9.55
N ARG A 14 -35.78 42.28 9.61
CA ARG A 14 -35.70 40.92 10.19
C ARG A 14 -35.50 39.78 9.19
N ILE A 15 -35.59 40.05 7.88
CA ILE A 15 -35.42 39.01 6.85
C ILE A 15 -33.95 38.87 6.44
N VAL A 16 -33.14 39.93 6.55
CA VAL A 16 -31.71 39.87 6.17
C VAL A 16 -30.86 39.17 7.26
N PHE A 17 -31.27 39.21 8.52
CA PHE A 17 -30.56 38.53 9.61
C PHE A 17 -30.81 37.01 9.70
N LEU A 18 -31.81 36.50 8.97
CA LEU A 18 -32.07 35.06 8.86
C LEU A 18 -31.43 34.44 7.60
N LEU A 19 -30.88 35.24 6.69
CA LEU A 19 -30.11 34.73 5.55
C LEU A 19 -28.60 34.70 5.82
N SER A 20 -28.11 35.42 6.83
CA SER A 20 -26.71 35.34 7.29
C SER A 20 -26.44 34.26 8.33
N ILE A 21 -27.47 33.54 8.80
CA ILE A 21 -27.34 32.38 9.70
C ILE A 21 -27.58 31.06 8.94
N PHE A 22 -28.15 31.12 7.73
CA PHE A 22 -28.44 29.96 6.90
C PHE A 22 -27.48 29.78 5.71
N GLN A 23 -26.37 30.53 5.66
CA GLN A 23 -25.34 30.36 4.63
C GLN A 23 -24.13 29.53 5.10
N ASP A 24 -24.16 29.03 6.33
CA ASP A 24 -23.21 28.03 6.86
C ASP A 24 -23.86 26.67 7.16
N TYR A 25 -25.15 26.48 6.85
CA TYR A 25 -25.89 25.24 7.10
C TYR A 25 -25.87 24.29 5.89
N MET A 26 -24.68 24.12 5.31
CA MET A 26 -24.38 23.00 4.40
C MET A 26 -22.97 22.50 4.70
N SER A 27 -22.74 22.15 5.96
CA SER A 27 -21.61 21.32 6.36
C SER A 27 -22.17 19.96 6.74
N SER A 28 -21.83 18.98 5.91
CA SER A 28 -22.08 17.55 6.08
C SER A 28 -21.84 17.07 7.51
N MET A 29 -22.70 16.15 7.96
CA MET A 29 -22.70 15.16 9.06
C MET A 29 -21.38 14.75 9.81
N LEU A 30 -20.32 15.55 9.78
CA LEU A 30 -18.96 15.23 10.20
C LEU A 30 -18.47 16.32 11.15
N ASP A 31 -18.08 15.95 12.37
CA ASP A 31 -17.25 16.82 13.21
C ASP A 31 -15.82 16.76 12.64
N CYS A 32 -15.56 17.68 11.70
CA CYS A 32 -14.25 17.90 11.14
C CYS A 32 -13.28 18.38 12.24
N PRO A 33 -12.01 17.90 12.26
CA PRO A 33 -11.03 18.43 13.20
C PRO A 33 -10.94 19.97 13.08
N PRO A 34 -10.82 20.70 14.21
CA PRO A 34 -10.96 22.15 14.22
C PRO A 34 -9.90 22.90 13.39
N THR A 35 -8.76 22.26 13.10
CA THR A 35 -7.67 22.80 12.27
C THR A 35 -7.78 22.41 10.79
N CYS A 36 -8.88 21.77 10.41
CA CYS A 36 -9.09 21.19 9.10
C CYS A 36 -10.40 21.66 8.49
N ARG A 37 -10.48 21.57 7.18
CA ARG A 37 -11.69 21.71 6.37
C ARG A 37 -11.98 20.37 5.73
N CYS A 38 -13.19 19.86 5.94
CA CYS A 38 -13.58 18.55 5.47
C CYS A 38 -14.69 18.68 4.42
N SER A 39 -14.65 17.77 3.46
CA SER A 39 -15.72 17.50 2.50
C SER A 39 -16.00 16.00 2.50
N THR A 40 -16.97 15.55 1.71
CA THR A 40 -17.31 14.13 1.61
C THR A 40 -16.17 13.25 1.11
N THR A 41 -15.19 13.81 0.39
CA THR A 41 -14.08 13.05 -0.21
C THR A 41 -12.69 13.57 0.15
N ASN A 42 -12.58 14.73 0.81
CA ASN A 42 -11.30 15.38 1.07
C ASN A 42 -11.21 15.94 2.49
N ILE A 43 -10.04 15.77 3.12
CA ILE A 43 -9.66 16.40 4.37
C ILE A 43 -8.48 17.34 4.09
N PHE A 44 -8.61 18.62 4.43
CA PHE A 44 -7.60 19.64 4.13
C PHE A 44 -7.25 20.44 5.38
N CYS A 45 -6.03 20.27 5.89
CA CYS A 45 -5.53 20.89 7.10
C CYS A 45 -4.30 21.74 6.76
N ASN A 46 -4.46 23.06 6.69
CA ASN A 46 -3.39 24.00 6.37
C ASN A 46 -3.06 24.98 7.52
N GLU A 47 -3.89 25.00 8.56
CA GLU A 47 -3.63 25.80 9.75
C GLU A 47 -2.53 25.16 10.58
N SER A 48 -1.59 25.98 11.04
CA SER A 48 -0.46 25.50 11.83
C SER A 48 -0.95 24.84 13.12
N TYR A 49 -0.52 23.60 13.34
CA TYR A 49 -0.94 22.83 14.50
C TYR A 49 0.27 22.21 15.21
N GLN A 50 0.28 22.30 16.53
CA GLN A 50 1.35 21.76 17.37
C GLN A 50 1.04 20.37 17.93
N GLY A 51 -0.20 19.88 17.76
CA GLY A 51 -0.56 18.55 18.24
C GLY A 51 0.00 17.44 17.34
N ASN A 52 -0.02 16.23 17.89
CA ASN A 52 0.60 15.04 17.32
C ASN A 52 -0.42 14.01 16.79
N PHE A 53 -1.72 14.32 16.89
CA PHE A 53 -2.78 13.43 16.44
C PHE A 53 -3.05 13.63 14.95
N PHE A 54 -3.10 12.52 14.21
CA PHE A 54 -3.55 12.52 12.82
C PHE A 54 -5.05 12.90 12.76
N PRO A 55 -5.52 13.65 11.74
CA PRO A 55 -6.93 14.05 11.66
C PRO A 55 -7.83 12.81 11.59
N LEU A 56 -8.77 12.73 12.52
CA LEU A 56 -9.81 11.70 12.57
C LEU A 56 -11.17 12.39 12.47
N LEU A 57 -12.02 11.90 11.57
CA LEU A 57 -13.40 12.35 11.49
C LEU A 57 -14.17 11.82 12.71
N ALA A 58 -14.81 12.72 13.47
CA ALA A 58 -15.69 12.31 14.56
C ALA A 58 -17.15 12.20 14.05
N LEU A 59 -17.86 11.19 14.55
CA LEU A 59 -19.29 11.04 14.27
C LEU A 59 -20.09 11.93 15.22
N GLN A 60 -21.06 12.64 14.68
CA GLN A 60 -22.08 13.27 15.49
C GLN A 60 -23.19 12.24 15.73
N ASP A 61 -23.36 11.80 16.98
CA ASP A 61 -24.48 10.96 17.39
C ASP A 61 -25.79 11.77 17.30
N THR A 62 -26.31 11.99 16.10
CA THR A 62 -27.68 12.48 15.93
C THR A 62 -28.63 11.30 16.11
N VAL A 63 -28.92 10.97 17.37
CA VAL A 63 -30.13 10.23 17.73
C VAL A 63 -31.29 11.19 17.48
N ASN A 64 -31.81 11.23 16.25
CA ASN A 64 -33.21 11.46 15.95
C ASN A 64 -33.48 11.28 14.44
N ASP A 65 -34.56 10.56 14.19
CA ASP A 65 -35.18 10.25 12.90
C ASP A 65 -34.45 9.30 11.96
N GLY A 66 -35.01 8.08 11.90
CA GLY A 66 -34.63 7.05 10.95
C GLY A 66 -34.95 7.46 9.52
N ASN A 67 -33.99 8.09 8.84
CA ASN A 67 -33.78 7.93 7.40
C ASN A 67 -32.45 8.57 6.96
N THR A 68 -31.32 7.90 7.17
CA THR A 68 -30.12 7.90 6.28
C THR A 68 -29.07 6.97 6.88
N THR A 69 -28.98 5.76 6.34
CA THR A 69 -28.00 4.75 6.70
C THR A 69 -26.73 4.92 5.86
N ASN A 70 -25.89 5.90 6.19
CA ASN A 70 -24.47 5.81 5.80
C ASN A 70 -23.77 5.20 7.00
N SER A 71 -23.31 3.95 6.86
CA SER A 71 -22.63 3.29 7.97
C SER A 71 -21.28 3.97 8.21
N LEU A 72 -20.83 4.06 9.46
CA LEU A 72 -19.55 4.67 9.85
C LEU A 72 -18.35 4.24 8.97
N PRO A 73 -18.23 2.97 8.53
CA PRO A 73 -17.18 2.55 7.59
C PRO A 73 -17.26 3.21 6.21
N ASP A 74 -18.46 3.39 5.65
CA ASP A 74 -18.66 3.94 4.30
C ASP A 74 -18.14 5.39 4.19
N LEU A 75 -18.17 6.13 5.31
CA LEU A 75 -17.72 7.52 5.38
C LEU A 75 -16.20 7.64 5.20
N PHE A 76 -15.42 6.78 5.86
CA PHE A 76 -13.96 6.78 5.74
C PHE A 76 -13.50 6.23 4.40
N GLU A 77 -14.24 5.26 3.84
CA GLU A 77 -13.98 4.71 2.52
C GLU A 77 -14.14 5.77 1.41
N ASN A 78 -15.08 6.71 1.56
CA ASN A 78 -15.32 7.75 0.57
C ASN A 78 -14.22 8.85 0.53
N ILE A 79 -13.35 8.93 1.55
CA ILE A 79 -12.25 9.88 1.57
C ILE A 79 -11.16 9.46 0.59
N SER A 80 -11.04 10.23 -0.50
CA SER A 80 -10.07 10.02 -1.57
C SER A 80 -8.78 10.82 -1.41
N SER A 81 -8.79 11.92 -0.65
CA SER A 81 -7.63 12.81 -0.50
C SER A 81 -7.48 13.35 0.92
N ILE A 82 -6.25 13.31 1.45
CA ILE A 82 -5.89 13.95 2.71
C ILE A 82 -4.69 14.88 2.46
N HIS A 83 -4.81 16.14 2.88
CA HIS A 83 -3.74 17.13 2.83
C HIS A 83 -3.50 17.71 4.21
N ILE A 84 -2.26 17.61 4.68
CA ILE A 84 -1.79 18.12 5.97
C ILE A 84 -0.55 18.97 5.71
N GLU A 85 -0.55 20.18 6.23
CA GLU A 85 0.55 21.12 6.05
C GLU A 85 0.86 21.89 7.34
N ASN A 86 2.15 22.16 7.59
CA ASN A 86 2.62 22.96 8.73
C ASN A 86 2.26 22.39 10.11
N TRP A 87 2.16 21.06 10.25
CA TRP A 87 1.90 20.39 11.52
C TRP A 87 3.22 19.96 12.17
N SER A 88 3.68 20.73 13.16
CA SER A 88 4.98 20.52 13.80
C SER A 88 4.99 19.41 14.86
N GLY A 89 3.83 19.04 15.38
CA GLY A 89 3.67 17.93 16.33
C GLY A 89 3.57 16.56 15.66
N LEU A 90 3.24 16.49 14.36
CA LEU A 90 3.13 15.24 13.61
C LEU A 90 4.52 14.69 13.27
N GLN A 91 5.03 13.80 14.13
CA GLN A 91 6.37 13.21 13.98
C GLN A 91 6.37 11.79 13.41
N THR A 92 5.29 11.04 13.64
CA THR A 92 5.16 9.65 13.22
C THR A 92 3.83 9.46 12.53
N LEU A 93 3.82 8.82 11.36
CA LEU A 93 2.61 8.31 10.74
C LEU A 93 2.48 6.83 11.09
N ARG A 94 1.39 6.45 11.78
CA ARG A 94 1.18 5.09 12.29
C ARG A 94 0.25 4.28 11.39
N ASP A 95 0.35 2.97 11.50
CA ASP A 95 -0.53 2.01 10.82
C ASP A 95 -2.01 2.32 11.10
N VAL A 96 -2.33 2.56 12.37
CA VAL A 96 -3.70 2.85 12.84
C VAL A 96 -4.26 4.18 12.34
N ASP A 97 -3.39 5.13 11.96
CA ASP A 97 -3.83 6.44 11.48
C ASP A 97 -4.41 6.34 10.06
N MET A 98 -3.94 5.35 9.28
CA MET A 98 -4.27 5.18 7.86
C MET A 98 -5.25 4.02 7.59
N GLU A 99 -5.38 3.08 8.53
CA GLU A 99 -6.17 1.85 8.37
C GLU A 99 -7.65 2.09 8.00
N LEU A 100 -8.25 3.18 8.49
CA LEU A 100 -9.65 3.52 8.23
C LEU A 100 -9.89 4.07 6.81
N TYR A 101 -8.90 4.73 6.21
CA TYR A 101 -9.05 5.46 4.94
C TYR A 101 -8.82 4.55 3.73
N THR A 102 -9.59 3.48 3.61
CA THR A 102 -9.38 2.40 2.62
C THR A 102 -9.46 2.86 1.16
N GLY A 103 -10.29 3.87 0.86
CA GLY A 103 -10.47 4.44 -0.49
C GLY A 103 -9.51 5.57 -0.87
N ILE A 104 -8.54 5.92 -0.01
CA ILE A 104 -7.63 7.05 -0.25
C ILE A 104 -6.76 6.84 -1.50
N GLN A 105 -6.64 7.90 -2.30
CA GLN A 105 -5.87 7.92 -3.54
C GLN A 105 -4.71 8.92 -3.49
N ARG A 106 -4.83 9.99 -2.69
CA ARG A 106 -3.81 11.04 -2.53
C ARG A 106 -3.57 11.37 -1.07
N LEU A 107 -2.30 11.34 -0.67
CA LEU A 107 -1.86 11.74 0.66
C LEU A 107 -0.76 12.80 0.54
N ASN A 108 -1.02 13.99 1.07
CA ASN A 108 -0.02 15.04 1.19
C ASN A 108 0.24 15.31 2.68
N ILE A 109 1.49 15.17 3.10
CA ILE A 109 1.99 15.61 4.41
C ILE A 109 3.20 16.50 4.11
N VAL A 110 3.02 17.81 4.11
CA VAL A 110 3.99 18.76 3.55
C VAL A 110 4.45 19.75 4.62
N ASN A 111 5.76 20.03 4.69
CA ASN A 111 6.34 20.98 5.65
C ASN A 111 5.93 20.71 7.11
N CYS A 112 5.75 19.43 7.46
CA CYS A 112 5.49 19.00 8.82
C CYS A 112 6.81 18.57 9.49
N ASN A 113 6.74 17.99 10.69
CA ASN A 113 7.91 17.45 11.40
C ASN A 113 7.97 15.91 11.30
N LEU A 114 7.47 15.33 10.20
CA LEU A 114 7.39 13.88 10.03
C LEU A 114 8.78 13.28 9.93
N ARG A 115 9.12 12.37 10.86
CA ARG A 115 10.44 11.73 11.00
C ARG A 115 10.39 10.26 10.66
N THR A 116 9.28 9.59 10.96
CA THR A 116 9.13 8.15 10.75
C THR A 116 7.73 7.82 10.23
N ILE A 117 7.66 6.75 9.44
CA ILE A 117 6.41 6.14 8.96
C ILE A 117 6.50 4.67 9.35
N GLN A 118 5.48 4.14 10.02
CA GLN A 118 5.45 2.73 10.41
C GLN A 118 5.36 1.83 9.18
N SER A 119 5.97 0.64 9.26
CA SER A 119 6.23 -0.24 8.11
C SER A 119 4.98 -0.74 7.38
N ARG A 120 3.80 -0.69 8.01
CA ARG A 120 2.53 -1.13 7.42
C ARG A 120 1.53 0.02 7.31
N ALA A 121 2.02 1.27 7.32
CA ALA A 121 1.18 2.46 7.29
C ALA A 121 0.19 2.46 6.12
N PHE A 122 0.60 1.93 4.96
CA PHE A 122 -0.24 1.93 3.75
C PHE A 122 -0.84 0.56 3.40
N ALA A 123 -0.78 -0.42 4.31
CA ALA A 123 -1.20 -1.79 4.02
C ALA A 123 -2.71 -1.93 3.71
N LYS A 124 -3.53 -0.98 4.17
CA LYS A 124 -4.99 -0.97 3.96
C LYS A 124 -5.45 0.07 2.93
N ASN A 125 -4.51 0.68 2.20
CA ASN A 125 -4.78 1.76 1.26
C ASN A 125 -4.38 1.37 -0.18
N PRO A 126 -4.98 0.32 -0.77
CA PRO A 126 -4.55 -0.24 -2.06
C PRO A 126 -4.69 0.72 -3.24
N TYR A 127 -5.54 1.74 -3.11
CA TYR A 127 -5.81 2.73 -4.16
C TYR A 127 -4.90 3.96 -4.10
N LEU A 128 -3.99 4.04 -3.12
CA LEU A 128 -3.08 5.17 -2.94
C LEU A 128 -2.08 5.25 -4.09
N ARG A 129 -2.11 6.34 -4.86
CA ARG A 129 -1.27 6.54 -6.06
C ARG A 129 -0.40 7.79 -6.00
N TYR A 130 -0.78 8.78 -5.21
CA TYR A 130 -0.08 10.06 -5.11
C TYR A 130 0.32 10.30 -3.66
N ILE A 131 1.62 10.38 -3.40
CA ILE A 131 2.15 10.63 -2.06
C ILE A 131 3.10 11.82 -2.12
N ASN A 132 2.85 12.82 -1.28
CA ASN A 132 3.74 13.96 -1.12
C ASN A 132 4.22 14.08 0.32
N LEU A 133 5.53 13.89 0.53
CA LEU A 133 6.21 13.99 1.82
C LEU A 133 7.23 15.14 1.84
N SER A 134 7.11 16.11 0.91
CA SER A 134 8.08 17.18 0.73
C SER A 134 8.23 18.06 1.98
N GLY A 135 9.45 18.54 2.24
CA GLY A 135 9.75 19.46 3.33
C GLY A 135 9.72 18.84 4.73
N ASN A 136 9.61 17.51 4.84
CA ASN A 136 9.69 16.82 6.12
C ASN A 136 11.14 16.39 6.47
N PRO A 137 11.49 16.33 7.76
CA PRO A 137 12.82 15.92 8.22
C PRO A 137 13.00 14.39 8.26
N LEU A 138 12.57 13.69 7.21
CA LEU A 138 12.80 12.26 7.06
C LEU A 138 14.29 11.99 6.79
N THR A 139 14.91 11.10 7.56
CA THR A 139 16.32 10.71 7.38
C THR A 139 16.49 9.43 6.58
N THR A 140 15.43 8.62 6.47
CA THR A 140 15.38 7.37 5.70
C THR A 140 13.93 7.08 5.28
N LEU A 141 13.73 6.20 4.30
CA LEU A 141 12.42 5.74 3.86
C LEU A 141 12.57 4.33 3.28
N SER A 142 11.71 3.38 3.64
CA SER A 142 11.74 2.02 3.10
C SER A 142 10.82 1.90 1.88
N TRP A 143 11.27 1.21 0.82
CA TRP A 143 10.45 0.92 -0.35
C TRP A 143 9.29 -0.04 -0.04
N GLN A 144 9.41 -0.85 1.02
CA GLN A 144 8.40 -1.83 1.44
C GLN A 144 7.07 -1.17 1.82
N LEU A 145 7.09 0.11 2.20
CA LEU A 145 5.87 0.91 2.42
C LEU A 145 4.98 0.97 1.16
N PHE A 146 5.60 0.84 -0.02
CA PHE A 146 4.96 1.04 -1.32
C PHE A 146 4.87 -0.24 -2.15
N GLN A 147 5.32 -1.39 -1.63
CA GLN A 147 5.45 -2.65 -2.39
C GLN A 147 4.13 -3.13 -3.01
N ASN A 148 3.00 -2.84 -2.34
CA ASN A 148 1.66 -3.22 -2.80
C ASN A 148 0.92 -2.07 -3.49
N LEU A 149 1.60 -0.96 -3.78
CA LEU A 149 1.00 0.24 -4.36
C LEU A 149 1.50 0.45 -5.80
N GLN A 150 0.59 0.83 -6.67
CA GLN A 150 0.91 1.29 -8.02
C GLN A 150 1.11 2.81 -8.02
N LEU A 151 2.20 3.27 -7.39
CA LEU A 151 2.47 4.70 -7.25
C LEU A 151 2.65 5.37 -8.61
N PHE A 152 1.88 6.44 -8.82
CA PHE A 152 2.05 7.33 -9.97
C PHE A 152 3.08 8.42 -9.65
N GLU A 153 3.03 8.99 -8.45
CA GLU A 153 3.94 10.07 -8.04
C GLU A 153 4.30 9.96 -6.55
N LEU A 154 5.60 10.06 -6.25
CA LEU A 154 6.15 10.21 -4.91
C LEU A 154 7.00 11.47 -4.84
N LYS A 155 6.54 12.50 -4.12
CA LYS A 155 7.28 13.75 -3.93
C LYS A 155 8.09 13.76 -2.63
N LEU A 156 9.39 13.97 -2.76
CA LEU A 156 10.39 13.97 -1.68
C LEU A 156 11.25 15.25 -1.70
N GLU A 157 10.82 16.29 -2.41
CA GLU A 157 11.58 17.55 -2.47
C GLU A 157 11.77 18.19 -1.08
N GLY A 158 12.93 18.79 -0.86
CA GLY A 158 13.29 19.36 0.44
C GLY A 158 13.65 18.34 1.52
N VAL A 159 13.41 17.05 1.31
CA VAL A 159 13.89 15.98 2.20
C VAL A 159 15.39 15.77 1.98
N VAL A 160 16.15 15.67 3.08
CA VAL A 160 17.59 15.39 3.04
C VAL A 160 17.86 14.11 3.82
N PHE A 161 18.00 13.00 3.10
CA PHE A 161 18.23 11.69 3.70
C PHE A 161 19.66 11.54 4.24
N ASN A 162 19.91 10.53 5.07
CA ASN A 162 21.26 10.08 5.39
C ASN A 162 21.73 9.12 4.30
N CYS A 163 22.85 9.44 3.63
CA CYS A 163 23.41 8.59 2.58
C CYS A 163 23.74 7.21 3.15
N SER A 164 23.00 6.20 2.71
CA SER A 164 23.09 4.83 3.23
C SER A 164 22.44 3.86 2.25
N CYS A 165 22.64 2.56 2.49
CA CYS A 165 22.02 1.54 1.65
C CYS A 165 20.48 1.53 1.72
N ASN A 166 19.90 2.01 2.84
CA ASN A 166 18.44 2.05 3.05
C ASN A 166 17.69 2.93 2.04
N ILE A 167 18.37 3.90 1.41
CA ILE A 167 17.78 4.80 0.41
C ILE A 167 18.29 4.53 -1.01
N ARG A 168 19.04 3.44 -1.21
CA ARG A 168 19.57 3.05 -2.52
C ARG A 168 18.46 2.85 -3.55
N TRP A 169 17.32 2.32 -3.13
CA TRP A 169 16.14 2.16 -3.98
C TRP A 169 15.64 3.49 -4.55
N ILE A 170 15.70 4.60 -3.79
CA ILE A 170 15.29 5.94 -4.25
C ILE A 170 16.20 6.39 -5.40
N GLN A 171 17.51 6.15 -5.28
CA GLN A 171 18.48 6.42 -6.34
C GLN A 171 18.18 5.60 -7.60
N LEU A 172 17.84 4.31 -7.44
CA LEU A 172 17.48 3.43 -8.56
C LEU A 172 16.20 3.87 -9.24
N TRP A 173 15.15 4.19 -8.48
CA TRP A 173 13.88 4.69 -9.02
C TRP A 173 14.06 6.01 -9.77
N GLN A 174 14.87 6.91 -9.23
CA GLN A 174 15.21 8.17 -9.89
C GLN A 174 15.94 7.94 -11.23
N GLN A 175 16.81 6.93 -11.32
CA GLN A 175 17.50 6.57 -12.57
C GLN A 175 16.57 5.89 -13.59
N ARG A 176 15.60 5.10 -13.13
CA ARG A 176 14.65 4.35 -13.97
C ARG A 176 13.42 5.14 -14.40
N GLY A 177 13.19 6.30 -13.79
CA GLY A 177 12.02 7.13 -14.08
C GLY A 177 10.76 6.75 -13.30
N GLU A 178 10.89 6.00 -12.21
CA GLU A 178 9.75 5.50 -11.42
C GLU A 178 9.13 6.59 -10.54
N ALA A 179 7.80 6.55 -10.38
CA ALA A 179 7.00 7.42 -9.51
C ALA A 179 7.33 8.93 -9.59
N GLY A 180 7.75 9.43 -10.76
CA GLY A 180 8.09 10.84 -10.96
C GLY A 180 9.35 11.34 -10.24
N LEU A 181 10.17 10.44 -9.67
CA LEU A 181 11.38 10.83 -8.92
C LEU A 181 12.49 11.42 -9.82
N HIS A 182 12.55 11.03 -11.10
CA HIS A 182 13.50 11.55 -12.08
C HIS A 182 13.39 13.06 -12.31
N ASN A 183 12.21 13.64 -12.07
CA ASN A 183 11.96 15.08 -12.23
C ASN A 183 12.33 15.92 -10.99
N GLN A 184 12.80 15.27 -9.92
CA GLN A 184 13.08 15.93 -8.64
C GLN A 184 14.57 16.06 -8.37
N HIS A 185 14.95 17.13 -7.65
CA HIS A 185 16.31 17.34 -7.16
C HIS A 185 16.47 16.78 -5.75
N LEU A 186 16.86 15.51 -5.67
CA LEU A 186 16.99 14.77 -4.40
C LEU A 186 18.44 14.77 -3.88
N PHE A 187 18.58 14.82 -2.56
CA PHE A 187 19.88 14.91 -1.89
C PHE A 187 19.97 13.97 -0.70
N CYS A 188 21.20 13.59 -0.36
CA CYS A 188 21.51 12.93 0.91
C CYS A 188 22.74 13.57 1.58
N ASN A 189 22.87 13.40 2.89
CA ASN A 189 24.00 13.82 3.69
C ASN A 189 24.90 12.62 4.00
N ASN A 190 26.18 12.70 3.64
CA ASN A 190 27.17 11.65 3.91
C ASN A 190 27.92 11.84 5.25
N GLY A 191 27.41 12.70 6.12
CA GLY A 191 28.02 13.08 7.40
C GLY A 191 28.85 14.37 7.33
N VAL A 192 29.24 14.79 6.13
CA VAL A 192 30.08 16.00 5.93
C VAL A 192 29.41 16.97 4.95
N PHE A 193 28.95 16.45 3.81
CA PHE A 193 28.40 17.26 2.73
C PHE A 193 27.02 16.75 2.31
N LYS A 194 26.17 17.71 1.91
CA LYS A 194 24.96 17.45 1.15
C LYS A 194 25.34 17.17 -0.30
N ILE A 195 25.09 15.96 -0.79
CA ILE A 195 25.39 15.55 -2.16
C ILE A 195 24.10 15.18 -2.91
N PRO A 196 24.03 15.37 -4.24
CA PRO A 196 22.93 14.85 -5.05
C PRO A 196 22.83 13.33 -4.93
N LEU A 197 21.62 12.80 -4.87
CA LEU A 197 21.38 11.37 -4.66
C LEU A 197 22.00 10.50 -5.78
N GLN A 198 22.03 11.01 -7.02
CA GLN A 198 22.66 10.33 -8.15
C GLN A 198 24.16 10.07 -7.95
N ARG A 199 24.84 10.87 -7.12
CA ARG A 199 26.28 10.72 -6.79
C ARG A 199 26.53 9.84 -5.57
N MET A 200 25.48 9.32 -4.93
CA MET A 200 25.62 8.39 -3.81
C MET A 200 26.30 7.10 -4.31
N ASN A 201 27.35 6.68 -3.60
CA ASN A 201 28.09 5.46 -3.91
C ASN A 201 28.32 4.67 -2.60
N ILE A 202 27.57 3.60 -2.43
CA ILE A 202 27.66 2.69 -1.28
C ILE A 202 28.14 1.35 -1.81
N SER A 203 29.29 0.86 -1.34
CA SER A 203 29.83 -0.44 -1.74
C SER A 203 28.97 -1.59 -1.20
N HIS A 204 28.83 -2.67 -1.98
CA HIS A 204 28.11 -3.88 -1.57
C HIS A 204 26.65 -3.57 -1.14
N CYS A 205 25.92 -2.86 -2.00
CA CYS A 205 24.56 -2.40 -1.74
C CYS A 205 23.78 -2.38 -3.05
N ASP A 206 23.33 -3.56 -3.44
CA ASP A 206 22.70 -3.81 -4.72
C ASP A 206 21.42 -4.63 -4.57
N LEU A 207 20.65 -4.71 -5.65
CA LEU A 207 19.47 -5.58 -5.71
C LEU A 207 19.89 -7.04 -5.53
N PRO A 208 19.02 -7.88 -4.95
CA PRO A 208 19.32 -9.30 -4.82
C PRO A 208 19.35 -9.98 -6.19
N GLU A 209 20.16 -11.03 -6.29
CA GLU A 209 20.19 -11.95 -7.42
C GLU A 209 19.41 -13.21 -7.04
N ILE A 210 18.57 -13.69 -7.94
CA ILE A 210 17.68 -14.83 -7.70
C ILE A 210 17.92 -15.92 -8.76
N SER A 211 17.92 -17.17 -8.31
CA SER A 211 18.06 -18.35 -9.17
C SER A 211 17.13 -19.46 -8.71
N VAL A 212 16.56 -20.20 -9.66
CA VAL A 212 15.65 -21.32 -9.40
C VAL A 212 16.21 -22.60 -10.01
N SER A 213 15.95 -23.73 -9.35
CA SER A 213 16.44 -25.05 -9.74
C SER A 213 15.92 -25.55 -11.10
N HIS A 214 14.76 -25.06 -11.55
CA HIS A 214 14.10 -25.49 -12.79
C HIS A 214 13.52 -24.28 -13.52
N SER A 215 13.47 -24.33 -14.85
CA SER A 215 12.79 -23.33 -15.68
C SER A 215 11.30 -23.66 -15.90
N ASN A 216 10.98 -24.94 -16.00
CA ASN A 216 9.62 -25.48 -16.09
C ASN A 216 9.53 -26.79 -15.30
N LEU A 217 8.33 -27.14 -14.86
CA LEU A 217 8.11 -28.33 -14.04
C LEU A 217 6.91 -29.12 -14.55
N THR A 218 7.15 -30.34 -15.03
CA THR A 218 6.11 -31.29 -15.46
C THR A 218 6.04 -32.44 -14.47
N VAL A 219 4.88 -32.67 -13.86
CA VAL A 219 4.67 -33.68 -12.80
C VAL A 219 3.36 -34.43 -13.03
N MET A 220 3.25 -35.65 -12.51
CA MET A 220 1.96 -36.36 -12.53
C MET A 220 1.10 -35.96 -11.33
N GLU A 221 -0.21 -36.00 -11.50
CA GLU A 221 -1.16 -35.84 -10.38
C GLU A 221 -0.85 -36.85 -9.27
N GLY A 222 -0.87 -36.38 -8.01
CA GLY A 222 -0.53 -37.17 -6.83
C GLY A 222 0.97 -37.27 -6.51
N ASP A 223 1.85 -36.77 -7.39
CA ASP A 223 3.30 -36.82 -7.15
C ASP A 223 3.74 -35.95 -5.96
N ARG A 224 5.00 -36.17 -5.55
CA ARG A 224 5.74 -35.32 -4.63
C ARG A 224 6.96 -34.77 -5.34
N VAL A 225 7.14 -33.45 -5.30
CA VAL A 225 8.30 -32.79 -5.92
C VAL A 225 8.88 -31.71 -5.00
N THR A 226 10.18 -31.53 -5.05
CA THR A 226 10.87 -30.45 -4.33
C THR A 226 11.64 -29.59 -5.31
N ILE A 227 11.40 -28.28 -5.23
CA ILE A 227 12.10 -27.27 -6.02
C ILE A 227 12.82 -26.30 -5.08
N THR A 228 13.98 -25.83 -5.52
CA THR A 228 14.82 -24.89 -4.75
C THR A 228 14.83 -23.53 -5.43
N CYS A 229 14.74 -22.48 -4.61
CA CYS A 229 15.04 -21.10 -4.99
C CYS A 229 16.19 -20.60 -4.13
N ASN A 230 17.14 -19.92 -4.75
CA ASN A 230 18.31 -19.39 -4.11
C ASN A 230 18.43 -17.89 -4.39
N GLY A 231 18.38 -17.09 -3.33
CA GLY A 231 18.62 -15.66 -3.35
C GLY A 231 20.03 -15.36 -2.82
N SER A 232 20.76 -14.50 -3.52
CA SER A 232 22.07 -14.04 -3.10
C SER A 232 22.21 -12.53 -3.24
N GLY A 233 23.06 -11.91 -2.42
CA GLY A 233 23.28 -10.47 -2.51
C GLY A 233 23.85 -9.89 -1.23
N VAL A 234 24.23 -8.62 -1.30
CA VAL A 234 24.62 -7.82 -0.13
C VAL A 234 23.79 -6.53 -0.12
N PRO A 235 22.93 -6.32 0.89
CA PRO A 235 22.63 -7.22 2.03
C PRO A 235 21.97 -8.53 1.63
N VAL A 236 22.16 -9.57 2.45
CA VAL A 236 21.56 -10.91 2.22
C VAL A 236 20.04 -10.79 2.12
N PRO A 237 19.42 -11.35 1.06
CA PRO A 237 17.99 -11.23 0.88
C PRO A 237 17.19 -12.21 1.76
N GLU A 238 15.98 -11.79 2.11
CA GLU A 238 14.92 -12.70 2.51
C GLU A 238 14.31 -13.34 1.26
N VAL A 239 14.12 -14.65 1.28
CA VAL A 239 13.61 -15.42 0.14
C VAL A 239 12.33 -16.10 0.55
N ASP A 240 11.33 -16.17 -0.32
CA ASP A 240 10.12 -16.95 -0.10
C ASP A 240 9.45 -17.38 -1.41
N TRP A 241 8.58 -18.38 -1.35
CA TRP A 241 7.73 -18.80 -2.46
C TRP A 241 6.31 -18.27 -2.30
N THR A 242 5.81 -17.57 -3.31
CA THR A 242 4.42 -17.13 -3.33
C THR A 242 3.53 -18.29 -3.78
N VAL A 243 2.97 -19.01 -2.81
CA VAL A 243 2.09 -20.17 -3.01
C VAL A 243 0.60 -19.84 -2.80
N GLY A 244 0.25 -18.55 -2.80
CA GLY A 244 -1.13 -18.10 -2.66
C GLY A 244 -2.02 -18.60 -3.80
N GLY A 245 -3.09 -19.31 -3.46
CA GLY A 245 -4.01 -19.91 -4.44
C GLY A 245 -3.59 -21.30 -4.94
N LEU A 246 -2.51 -21.88 -4.42
CA LEU A 246 -2.12 -23.25 -4.72
C LEU A 246 -2.99 -24.25 -3.94
N HIS A 247 -3.56 -25.24 -4.62
CA HIS A 247 -4.39 -26.28 -4.03
C HIS A 247 -3.56 -27.42 -3.41
N SER A 248 -2.38 -27.70 -3.97
CA SER A 248 -1.46 -28.72 -3.49
C SER A 248 -0.92 -28.42 -2.10
N ILE A 249 -0.73 -29.48 -1.31
CA ILE A 249 -0.08 -29.38 0.00
C ILE A 249 1.37 -28.95 -0.23
N ASN A 250 1.80 -27.91 0.48
CA ASN A 250 3.12 -27.32 0.32
C ASN A 250 3.83 -27.14 1.67
N THR A 251 5.15 -27.31 1.66
CA THR A 251 6.01 -27.07 2.83
C THR A 251 7.27 -26.32 2.41
N HIS A 252 7.65 -25.32 3.20
CA HIS A 252 8.81 -24.47 2.97
C HIS A 252 9.93 -24.84 3.95
N GLN A 253 11.11 -25.13 3.43
CA GLN A 253 12.31 -25.37 4.24
C GLN A 253 13.36 -24.32 3.91
N SER A 254 13.62 -23.41 4.86
CA SER A 254 14.65 -22.38 4.76
C SER A 254 16.02 -22.92 5.14
N ASN A 255 17.01 -22.64 4.29
CA ASN A 255 18.41 -22.93 4.48
C ASN A 255 19.21 -21.63 4.28
N GLN A 256 19.75 -21.09 5.36
CA GLN A 256 20.60 -19.90 5.31
C GLN A 256 22.06 -20.32 5.21
N TYR A 257 22.77 -19.80 4.21
CA TYR A 257 24.20 -20.01 3.99
C TYR A 257 24.94 -18.67 4.11
N PRO A 258 25.33 -18.27 5.33
CA PRO A 258 26.05 -17.02 5.56
C PRO A 258 27.38 -16.98 4.77
N PRO A 259 27.81 -15.80 4.28
CA PRO A 259 27.26 -14.48 4.60
C PRO A 259 26.16 -13.95 3.66
N ASN A 260 26.04 -14.47 2.44
CA ASN A 260 25.35 -13.74 1.35
C ASN A 260 24.23 -14.53 0.66
N VAL A 261 23.92 -15.75 1.11
CA VAL A 261 23.04 -16.67 0.38
C VAL A 261 21.91 -17.17 1.29
N HIS A 262 20.68 -17.09 0.81
CA HIS A 262 19.49 -17.62 1.46
C HIS A 262 18.72 -18.46 0.46
N SER A 263 18.48 -19.73 0.80
CA SER A 263 17.83 -20.70 -0.08
C SER A 263 16.58 -21.26 0.57
N ILE A 264 15.50 -21.42 -0.20
CA ILE A 264 14.26 -22.05 0.25
C ILE A 264 13.87 -23.19 -0.69
N ASN A 265 13.69 -24.37 -0.09
CA ASN A 265 13.13 -25.53 -0.76
C ASN A 265 11.61 -25.54 -0.56
N LEU A 266 10.86 -25.52 -1.66
CA LEU A 266 9.42 -25.72 -1.70
C LEU A 266 9.15 -27.18 -2.08
N THR A 267 8.52 -27.93 -1.19
CA THR A 267 8.06 -29.29 -1.47
C THR A 267 6.55 -29.30 -1.65
N LEU A 268 6.09 -29.76 -2.81
CA LEU A 268 4.69 -30.02 -3.10
C LEU A 268 4.40 -31.51 -2.90
N VAL A 269 3.27 -31.80 -2.28
CA VAL A 269 2.85 -33.17 -1.92
C VAL A 269 1.42 -33.39 -2.40
N ASN A 270 1.16 -34.55 -3.00
CA ASN A 270 -0.15 -34.92 -3.53
C ASN A 270 -0.66 -33.85 -4.50
N ILE A 271 0.11 -33.62 -5.57
CA ILE A 271 -0.11 -32.50 -6.48
C ILE A 271 -1.50 -32.59 -7.13
N SER A 272 -2.27 -31.50 -7.02
CA SER A 272 -3.61 -31.40 -7.59
C SER A 272 -3.56 -31.04 -9.07
N ARG A 273 -4.46 -31.62 -9.87
CA ARG A 273 -4.69 -31.22 -11.26
C ARG A 273 -5.16 -29.77 -11.41
N ASP A 274 -5.77 -29.21 -10.37
CA ASP A 274 -6.25 -27.82 -10.37
C ASP A 274 -5.09 -26.81 -10.40
N ASP A 275 -3.88 -27.23 -10.03
CA ASP A 275 -2.67 -26.42 -10.11
C ASP A 275 -1.98 -26.48 -11.49
N ASN A 276 -2.63 -27.07 -12.50
CA ASN A 276 -2.08 -27.09 -13.85
C ASN A 276 -1.96 -25.66 -14.42
N SER A 277 -0.80 -25.35 -14.98
CA SER A 277 -0.42 -24.00 -15.43
C SER A 277 -0.26 -22.96 -14.30
N PHE A 278 -0.20 -23.40 -13.04
CA PHE A 278 0.12 -22.50 -11.93
C PHE A 278 1.56 -21.99 -12.04
N MET A 279 1.76 -20.70 -11.77
CA MET A 279 3.07 -20.07 -11.85
C MET A 279 3.70 -19.94 -10.46
N LEU A 280 4.55 -20.90 -10.10
CA LEU A 280 5.28 -20.93 -8.84
C LEU A 280 6.32 -19.80 -8.88
N THR A 281 6.09 -18.73 -8.14
CA THR A 281 6.97 -17.56 -8.14
C THR A 281 7.74 -17.51 -6.84
N CYS A 282 9.07 -17.46 -6.94
CA CYS A 282 9.95 -17.17 -5.83
C CYS A 282 10.29 -15.68 -5.82
N ILE A 283 10.33 -15.08 -4.64
CA ILE A 283 10.72 -13.70 -4.39
C ILE A 283 11.99 -13.67 -3.54
N ALA A 284 12.87 -12.73 -3.85
CA ALA A 284 14.05 -12.42 -3.04
C ALA A 284 14.07 -10.90 -2.79
N GLU A 285 14.12 -10.51 -1.52
CA GLU A 285 13.94 -9.13 -1.06
C GLU A 285 15.09 -8.69 -0.16
N ASN A 286 15.59 -7.48 -0.39
CA ASN A 286 16.47 -6.80 0.55
C ASN A 286 16.10 -5.31 0.68
N ILE A 287 16.85 -4.55 1.47
CA ILE A 287 16.59 -3.12 1.69
C ILE A 287 16.72 -2.25 0.41
N VAL A 288 17.32 -2.78 -0.66
CA VAL A 288 17.50 -2.09 -1.95
C VAL A 288 16.32 -2.37 -2.89
N GLY A 289 15.67 -3.52 -2.78
CA GLY A 289 14.48 -3.85 -3.56
C GLY A 289 14.17 -5.35 -3.60
N MET A 290 13.35 -5.74 -4.58
CA MET A 290 12.83 -7.09 -4.79
C MET A 290 13.19 -7.59 -6.19
N THR A 291 13.52 -8.88 -6.29
CA THR A 291 13.59 -9.61 -7.57
C THR A 291 12.76 -10.89 -7.47
N ASN A 292 12.26 -11.38 -8.60
CA ASN A 292 11.45 -12.58 -8.66
C ASN A 292 11.90 -13.53 -9.79
N ALA A 293 11.58 -14.81 -9.62
CA ALA A 293 11.78 -15.85 -10.61
C ALA A 293 10.61 -16.82 -10.56
N SER A 294 10.09 -17.22 -11.72
CA SER A 294 8.89 -18.04 -11.81
C SER A 294 9.15 -19.36 -12.53
N ILE A 295 8.49 -20.42 -12.08
CA ILE A 295 8.48 -21.76 -12.67
C ILE A 295 7.04 -22.08 -13.05
N GLN A 296 6.82 -22.46 -14.30
CA GLN A 296 5.51 -22.94 -14.75
C GLN A 296 5.32 -24.41 -14.37
N LEU A 297 4.29 -24.69 -13.57
CA LEU A 297 3.85 -26.04 -13.20
C LEU A 297 2.89 -26.60 -14.25
N SER A 298 3.17 -27.79 -14.76
CA SER A 298 2.30 -28.55 -15.67
C SER A 298 1.99 -29.90 -15.05
N VAL A 299 0.71 -30.14 -14.79
CA VAL A 299 0.24 -31.36 -14.12
C VAL A 299 -0.38 -32.28 -15.16
N GLN A 300 0.18 -33.48 -15.26
CA GLN A 300 -0.28 -34.53 -16.17
C GLN A 300 -1.12 -35.55 -15.39
N CYS A 301 -2.24 -35.96 -15.99
CA CYS A 301 -3.12 -36.97 -15.41
C CYS A 301 -3.05 -38.25 -16.24
N LYS A 302 -3.12 -39.42 -15.61
CA LYS A 302 -3.26 -40.69 -16.34
C LYS A 302 -4.70 -40.81 -16.86
N CYS A 303 -4.86 -40.98 -18.16
CA CYS A 303 -6.15 -41.37 -18.74
C CYS A 303 -6.37 -42.86 -18.48
N SER A 304 -7.49 -43.20 -17.82
CA SER A 304 -7.95 -44.58 -17.71
C SER A 304 -8.98 -44.85 -18.80
N PHE A 305 -8.78 -45.92 -19.58
CA PHE A 305 -9.75 -46.40 -20.56
C PHE A 305 -10.47 -47.60 -19.96
N SER A 306 -11.80 -47.52 -19.78
CA SER A 306 -12.60 -48.70 -19.46
C SER A 306 -13.14 -49.29 -20.76
N CYS A 307 -12.81 -50.55 -21.02
CA CYS A 307 -13.27 -51.29 -22.18
C CYS A 307 -14.35 -52.26 -21.73
N SER A 308 -15.60 -52.07 -22.16
CA SER A 308 -16.66 -53.05 -21.91
C SER A 308 -16.47 -54.26 -22.84
N LEU A 309 -16.85 -55.45 -22.40
CA LEU A 309 -16.73 -56.72 -23.15
C LEU A 309 -17.57 -56.79 -24.44
N SER A 310 -18.14 -55.67 -24.90
CA SER A 310 -18.86 -55.51 -26.15
C SER A 310 -18.20 -54.40 -26.99
N LEU A 311 -17.18 -54.76 -27.77
CA LEU A 311 -16.65 -54.16 -29.02
C LEU A 311 -16.90 -52.66 -29.40
N GLU A 312 -17.14 -51.77 -28.45
CA GLU A 312 -17.20 -50.31 -28.63
C GLU A 312 -16.37 -49.65 -27.52
N CYS A 313 -15.14 -49.25 -27.84
CA CYS A 313 -14.36 -48.34 -27.00
C CYS A 313 -15.05 -46.97 -27.02
N LEU A 314 -15.89 -46.67 -26.03
CA LEU A 314 -16.37 -45.30 -25.82
C LEU A 314 -15.19 -44.43 -25.36
N TYR A 315 -14.98 -43.31 -26.04
CA TYR A 315 -14.07 -42.26 -25.58
C TYR A 315 -14.67 -41.65 -24.31
N ILE A 316 -14.22 -42.10 -23.13
CA ILE A 316 -14.58 -41.45 -21.88
C ILE A 316 -13.67 -40.22 -21.80
N GLU A 317 -14.26 -39.02 -21.64
CA GLU A 317 -13.50 -37.82 -21.28
C GLU A 317 -12.50 -38.15 -20.16
N PRO A 318 -11.30 -37.54 -20.13
CA PRO A 318 -10.27 -37.89 -19.17
C PRO A 318 -10.77 -37.67 -17.73
N GLN A 319 -11.33 -38.73 -17.13
CA GLN A 319 -11.72 -38.77 -15.74
C GLN A 319 -10.51 -39.25 -14.94
N CYS A 320 -10.01 -38.36 -14.09
CA CYS A 320 -9.01 -38.68 -13.07
C CYS A 320 -9.75 -39.48 -12.00
N LEU A 321 -9.47 -40.78 -11.94
CA LEU A 321 -9.93 -41.69 -10.88
C LEU A 321 -9.01 -41.57 -9.67
#